data_AF-A0A1F7QLI6-F1
#
_entry.id   AF-A0A1F7QLI6-F1
#
_cell.length_a   1.000
_cell.length_b   1.000
_cell.length_c   1.000
_cell.angle_alpha   90.00
_cell.angle_beta   90.00
_cell.angle_gamma   90.00
#
_symmetry.space_group_name_H-M   'P 1'
#
loop_
_entity.id
_entity.type
_entity.pdbx_description
1 polymer ?
#
loop_
_entity_poly.entity_id
_entity_poly.type
_entity_poly.pdbx_seq_one_letter_code
_entity_poly.pdbx_strand_id
1 'polypeptide(L)'
;MIGLVAANPLVALPAALLSHYVLDALPHYHTAMPDEKLYKTLGFKLYLMTEALLCFAIVQFLFFSHPVNWLLAAICAFVAAAPDLLSINQYILIREGKKWKPNLYTKFASKIQWFERPTGAVVEIVWFVSLVIILVKIL
;
A
#
# COMPACT_ATOMS: atom_id res chain seq x y z
N MET A 1 -5.01 11.12 -0.92
CA MET A 1 -5.22 12.44 -0.27
C MET A 1 -4.27 13.52 -0.77
N ILE A 2 -2.98 13.22 -0.98
CA ILE A 2 -1.99 14.21 -1.48
C ILE A 2 -2.47 14.92 -2.75
N GLY A 3 -2.95 14.18 -3.77
CA GLY A 3 -3.48 14.79 -5.00
C GLY A 3 -4.79 15.58 -4.86
N LEU A 4 -5.48 15.51 -3.72
CA LEU A 4 -6.65 16.36 -3.43
C LEU A 4 -6.22 17.73 -2.88
N VAL A 5 -5.10 17.78 -2.14
CA VAL A 5 -4.60 18.99 -1.47
C VAL A 5 -3.54 19.70 -2.31
N ALA A 6 -2.59 18.95 -2.85
CA ALA A 6 -1.54 19.45 -3.72
C ALA A 6 -2.04 19.41 -5.17
N ALA A 7 -2.58 20.54 -5.65
CA ALA A 7 -3.04 20.66 -7.03
C ALA A 7 -1.90 20.60 -8.07
N ASN A 8 -0.63 20.74 -7.65
CA ASN A 8 0.53 20.70 -8.53
C ASN A 8 1.06 19.24 -8.67
N PRO A 9 1.00 18.62 -9.88
CA PRO A 9 1.46 17.26 -10.10
C PRO A 9 2.95 17.06 -9.81
N LEU A 10 3.78 18.09 -10.03
CA LEU A 10 5.23 18.02 -9.80
C LEU A 10 5.58 17.82 -8.32
N VAL A 11 4.68 18.22 -7.42
CA VAL A 11 4.82 18.00 -5.97
C VAL A 11 4.03 16.78 -5.53
N ALA A 12 2.80 16.62 -6.04
CA ALA A 12 1.89 15.57 -5.62
C ALA A 12 2.40 14.16 -5.95
N LEU A 13 2.96 13.96 -7.14
CA LEU A 13 3.42 12.63 -7.58
C LEU A 13 4.66 12.14 -6.81
N PRO A 14 5.74 12.94 -6.64
CA PRO A 14 6.85 12.52 -5.80
C PRO A 14 6.44 12.32 -4.34
N ALA A 15 5.59 13.20 -3.79
CA ALA A 15 5.09 13.06 -2.43
C ALA A 15 4.26 11.77 -2.26
N ALA A 16 3.44 11.42 -3.24
CA ALA A 16 2.69 10.16 -3.25
C ALA A 16 3.62 8.93 -3.28
N LEU A 17 4.63 8.93 -4.14
CA LEU A 17 5.62 7.84 -4.17
C LEU A 17 6.37 7.72 -2.84
N LEU A 18 6.87 8.84 -2.31
CA LEU A 18 7.59 8.85 -1.04
C LEU A 18 6.73 8.45 0.15
N SER A 19 5.43 8.76 0.11
CA SER A 19 4.50 8.39 1.18
C SER A 19 4.45 6.87 1.40
N HIS A 20 4.63 6.06 0.34
CA HIS A 20 4.72 4.61 0.46
C HIS A 20 5.85 4.20 1.41
N TYR A 21 7.06 4.68 1.17
CA TYR A 21 8.23 4.35 2.00
C TYR A 21 8.15 4.94 3.40
N VAL A 22 7.45 6.06 3.57
CA VAL A 22 7.16 6.59 4.92
C VAL A 22 6.24 5.64 5.68
N LEU A 23 5.22 5.08 5.03
CA LEU A 23 4.33 4.10 5.65
C LEU A 23 5.04 2.79 5.95
N ASP A 24 5.88 2.29 5.05
CA ASP A 24 6.71 1.10 5.28
C ASP A 24 7.62 1.23 6.50
N ALA A 25 8.08 2.44 6.80
CA ALA A 25 8.94 2.72 7.95
C ALA A 25 8.17 2.68 9.29
N LEU A 26 6.84 2.73 9.26
CA LEU A 26 6.02 2.59 10.45
C LEU A 26 5.93 1.10 10.85
N PRO A 27 5.77 0.81 12.15
CA PRO A 27 5.39 -0.53 12.60
C PRO A 27 4.14 -1.00 11.87
N HIS A 28 4.23 -2.12 11.15
CA HIS A 28 3.13 -2.66 10.36
C HIS A 28 2.96 -4.17 10.59
N TYR A 29 1.79 -4.66 10.24
CA TYR A 29 1.38 -6.02 10.51
C TYR A 29 2.07 -6.99 9.55
N HIS A 30 2.66 -8.04 10.13
CA HIS A 30 3.09 -9.22 9.38
C HIS A 30 2.78 -10.48 10.20
N THR A 31 2.43 -11.56 9.51
CA THR A 31 2.13 -12.84 10.16
C THR A 31 3.42 -13.55 10.59
N ALA A 32 3.37 -14.38 11.63
CA ALA A 32 4.51 -15.23 11.99
C ALA A 32 4.73 -16.39 11.00
N MET A 33 3.84 -16.57 10.02
CA MET A 33 3.93 -17.63 9.01
C MET A 33 4.97 -17.27 7.94
N PRO A 34 5.86 -18.20 7.53
CA PRO A 34 6.78 -17.96 6.42
C PRO A 34 6.05 -17.65 5.10
N ASP A 35 6.57 -16.70 4.32
CA ASP A 35 6.01 -16.26 3.02
C ASP A 35 5.69 -17.42 2.08
N GLU A 36 6.55 -18.45 2.04
CA GLU A 36 6.38 -19.64 1.21
C GLU A 36 5.05 -20.39 1.43
N LYS A 37 4.58 -20.36 2.69
CA LYS A 37 3.30 -20.94 3.09
C LYS A 37 2.19 -19.92 2.94
N LEU A 38 2.42 -18.68 3.38
CA LEU A 38 1.43 -17.60 3.38
C LEU A 38 0.85 -17.36 1.98
N TYR A 39 1.69 -17.20 0.97
CA TYR A 39 1.25 -16.86 -0.40
C TYR A 39 0.42 -17.95 -1.08
N LYS A 40 0.41 -19.17 -0.52
CA LYS A 40 -0.40 -20.30 -1.01
C LYS A 40 -1.74 -20.40 -0.31
N THR A 41 -1.94 -19.71 0.81
CA THR A 41 -3.20 -19.74 1.57
C THR A 41 -4.33 -19.03 0.83
N LEU A 42 -5.57 -19.48 1.06
CA LEU A 42 -6.76 -18.75 0.61
C LEU A 42 -6.90 -17.41 1.34
N GLY A 43 -6.51 -17.35 2.62
CA GLY A 43 -6.57 -16.13 3.43
C GLY A 43 -5.77 -14.98 2.81
N PHE A 44 -4.54 -15.25 2.35
CA PHE A 44 -3.72 -14.24 1.68
C PHE A 44 -4.34 -13.73 0.37
N LYS A 45 -4.98 -14.61 -0.41
CA LYS A 45 -5.67 -14.21 -1.64
C LYS A 45 -6.90 -13.34 -1.36
N LEU A 46 -7.69 -13.73 -0.36
CA LEU A 46 -8.85 -12.94 0.06
C LEU A 46 -8.41 -11.58 0.57
N TYR A 47 -7.35 -11.53 1.37
CA TYR A 47 -6.73 -10.29 1.85
C TYR A 47 -6.34 -9.36 0.68
N LEU A 48 -5.56 -9.85 -0.29
CA LEU A 48 -5.16 -9.05 -1.47
C LEU A 48 -6.37 -8.58 -2.28
N MET A 49 -7.38 -9.43 -2.44
CA MET A 49 -8.61 -9.06 -3.16
C MET A 49 -9.38 -7.97 -2.41
N THR A 50 -9.49 -8.07 -1.08
CA THR A 50 -10.14 -7.06 -0.25
C THR A 50 -9.42 -5.72 -0.32
N GLU A 51 -8.09 -5.71 -0.21
CA GLU A 51 -7.25 -4.50 -0.34
C GLU A 51 -7.45 -3.84 -1.72
N ALA A 52 -7.40 -4.63 -2.79
CA ALA A 52 -7.61 -4.12 -4.15
C ALA A 52 -9.01 -3.52 -4.31
N LEU A 53 -10.06 -4.24 -3.88
CA LEU A 53 -11.44 -3.77 -3.96
C LEU A 53 -11.67 -2.50 -3.13
N LEU A 54 -11.08 -2.42 -1.93
CA LEU A 54 -11.17 -1.24 -1.07
C LEU A 54 -10.49 -0.03 -1.74
N CYS A 55 -9.32 -0.23 -2.33
CA CYS A 55 -8.61 0.83 -3.05
C CYS A 55 -9.44 1.35 -4.25
N PHE A 56 -9.99 0.45 -5.07
CA PHE A 56 -10.88 0.82 -6.16
C PHE A 56 -12.15 1.53 -5.67
N ALA A 57 -12.76 1.07 -4.57
CA ALA A 57 -13.94 1.69 -3.99
C ALA A 57 -13.65 3.12 -3.51
N ILE A 58 -12.50 3.36 -2.87
CA ILE A 58 -12.07 4.70 -2.44
C ILE A 58 -11.85 5.61 -3.65
N VAL A 59 -11.15 5.15 -4.69
CA VAL A 59 -10.94 5.95 -5.91
C VAL A 59 -12.27 6.30 -6.58
N GLN A 60 -13.19 5.33 -6.68
CA GLN A 60 -14.52 5.54 -7.26
C GLN A 60 -15.37 6.51 -6.42
N PHE A 61 -15.30 6.42 -5.09
CA PHE A 61 -15.96 7.33 -4.18
C PHE A 61 -15.43 8.77 -4.33
N LEU A 62 -14.10 8.94 -4.46
CA LEU A 62 -13.49 10.24 -4.70
C LEU A 62 -13.88 10.84 -6.04
N PHE A 63 -14.01 10.01 -7.09
CA PHE A 63 -14.50 10.43 -8.40
C PHE A 63 -15.89 11.10 -8.31
N PHE A 64 -16.81 10.51 -7.54
CA PHE A 64 -18.15 11.07 -7.38
C PHE A 64 -18.23 12.26 -6.42
N SER A 65 -17.41 12.27 -5.37
CA SER A 65 -17.51 13.26 -4.30
C SER A 65 -16.74 14.56 -4.59
N HIS A 66 -15.64 14.48 -5.36
CA HIS A 66 -14.74 15.62 -5.61
C HIS A 66 -14.29 15.66 -7.08
N PRO A 67 -15.11 16.18 -8.02
CA PRO A 67 -14.77 16.17 -9.45
C PRO A 67 -13.59 17.08 -9.81
N VAL A 68 -13.15 17.93 -8.89
CA VAL A 68 -11.93 18.74 -9.06
C VAL A 68 -10.75 17.97 -8.49
N ASN A 69 -9.73 17.73 -9.31
CA ASN A 69 -8.51 16.98 -8.98
C ASN A 69 -8.65 15.47 -8.70
N TRP A 70 -9.83 14.85 -8.87
CA TRP A 70 -10.00 13.39 -8.68
C TRP A 70 -8.98 12.58 -9.50
N LEU A 71 -8.70 13.01 -10.74
CA LEU A 71 -7.79 12.29 -11.62
C LEU A 71 -6.36 12.32 -11.07
N LEU A 72 -5.90 13.48 -10.59
CA LEU A 72 -4.59 13.59 -9.95
C LEU A 72 -4.54 12.76 -8.65
N ALA A 73 -5.61 12.77 -7.86
CA ALA A 73 -5.72 11.95 -6.65
C ALA A 73 -5.67 10.44 -6.97
N ALA A 74 -6.35 10.00 -8.03
CA ALA A 74 -6.32 8.62 -8.50
C ALA A 74 -4.92 8.23 -8.96
N ILE A 75 -4.27 9.05 -9.80
CA ILE A 75 -2.88 8.81 -10.25
C ILE A 75 -1.94 8.75 -9.04
N CYS A 76 -2.07 9.65 -8.06
CA CYS A 76 -1.29 9.60 -6.83
C CYS A 76 -1.50 8.28 -6.06
N ALA A 77 -2.73 7.78 -5.98
CA ALA A 77 -3.02 6.50 -5.32
C ALA A 77 -2.30 5.33 -6.02
N PHE A 78 -2.36 5.28 -7.35
CA PHE A 78 -1.64 4.26 -8.13
C PHE A 78 -0.12 4.39 -8.00
N VAL A 79 0.42 5.61 -8.04
CA VAL A 79 1.85 5.87 -7.87
C VAL A 79 2.33 5.47 -6.47
N ALA A 80 1.53 5.73 -5.44
CA ALA A 80 1.84 5.30 -4.08
C ALA A 80 1.79 3.78 -3.91
N ALA A 81 0.94 3.06 -4.65
CA ALA A 81 0.85 1.59 -4.61
C ALA A 81 1.82 0.88 -5.58
N ALA A 82 2.39 1.58 -6.56
CA ALA A 82 3.26 0.99 -7.57
C ALA A 82 4.49 0.24 -7.01
N PRO A 83 5.15 0.68 -5.92
CA PRO A 83 6.28 -0.05 -5.35
C PRO A 83 5.94 -1.49 -4.92
N ASP A 84 4.70 -1.76 -4.49
CA ASP A 84 4.27 -3.11 -4.11
C ASP A 84 4.30 -4.10 -5.28
N LEU A 85 4.05 -3.61 -6.51
CA LEU A 85 4.06 -4.45 -7.71
C LEU A 85 5.44 -5.05 -7.99
N LEU A 86 6.51 -4.49 -7.42
CA LEU A 86 7.86 -5.04 -7.56
C LEU A 86 8.02 -6.38 -6.83
N SER A 87 7.15 -6.69 -5.88
CA SER A 87 7.10 -7.99 -5.18
C SER A 87 6.39 -9.09 -5.98
N ILE A 88 5.71 -8.77 -7.10
CA ILE A 88 4.91 -9.74 -7.85
C ILE A 88 5.72 -10.95 -8.33
N ASN A 89 6.98 -10.73 -8.70
CA ASN A 89 7.88 -11.79 -9.14
C ASN A 89 8.16 -12.80 -8.01
N GLN A 90 8.32 -12.31 -6.77
CA GLN A 90 8.48 -13.18 -5.59
C GLN A 90 7.22 -14.03 -5.39
N TYR A 91 6.04 -13.41 -5.45
CA TYR A 91 4.76 -14.12 -5.32
C TYR A 91 4.59 -15.21 -6.37
N ILE A 92 4.85 -14.92 -7.65
CA ILE A 92 4.73 -15.88 -8.76
C ILE A 92 5.71 -17.05 -8.56
N LEU A 93 6.99 -16.77 -8.33
CA LEU A 93 8.01 -17.82 -8.20
C LEU A 93 7.75 -18.74 -7.00
N ILE A 94 7.35 -18.19 -5.85
CA ILE A 94 7.01 -18.97 -4.67
C ILE A 94 5.79 -19.88 -4.92
N ARG A 95 4.78 -19.37 -5.62
CA ARG A 95 3.60 -20.17 -5.99
C ARG A 95 3.92 -21.30 -6.96
N GLU A 96 4.85 -21.07 -7.89
CA GLU A 96 5.36 -22.09 -8.80
C GLU A 96 6.34 -23.07 -8.14
N GLY A 97 6.66 -22.89 -6.84
CA GLY A 97 7.61 -23.73 -6.12
C GLY A 97 9.07 -23.49 -6.54
N LYS A 98 9.36 -22.37 -7.20
CA LYS A 98 10.70 -21.98 -7.61
C LYS A 98 11.39 -21.19 -6.50
N LYS A 99 12.72 -21.30 -6.43
CA LYS A 99 13.53 -20.51 -5.50
C LYS A 99 13.57 -19.05 -5.96
N TRP A 100 13.14 -18.14 -5.09
CA TRP A 100 13.30 -16.71 -5.28
C TRP A 100 14.62 -16.22 -4.68
N LYS A 101 15.21 -15.18 -5.26
CA LYS A 101 16.43 -14.53 -4.75
C LYS A 101 16.19 -13.02 -4.59
N PRO A 102 16.55 -12.43 -3.44
CA PRO A 102 16.36 -11.00 -3.20
C PRO A 102 17.26 -10.15 -4.08
N ASN A 103 16.66 -9.18 -4.77
CA ASN A 103 17.34 -8.15 -5.56
C ASN A 103 17.65 -6.90 -4.69
N LEU A 104 18.30 -5.89 -5.28
CA LEU A 104 18.65 -4.64 -4.57
C LEU A 104 17.42 -3.94 -3.98
N TYR A 105 16.31 -3.88 -4.71
CA TYR A 105 15.07 -3.26 -4.26
C TYR A 105 14.50 -3.99 -3.04
N THR A 106 14.39 -5.32 -3.07
CA THR A 106 13.85 -6.08 -1.95
C THR A 106 14.70 -5.99 -0.69
N LYS A 107 16.03 -5.88 -0.83
CA LYS A 107 16.93 -5.61 0.30
C LYS A 107 16.78 -4.19 0.86
N PHE A 108 16.37 -3.24 0.02
CA PHE A 108 16.06 -1.88 0.44
C PHE A 108 14.71 -1.82 1.16
N ALA A 109 13.66 -2.40 0.56
CA ALA A 109 12.34 -2.49 1.15
C ALA A 109 12.40 -3.18 2.53
N SER A 110 13.06 -4.34 2.64
CA SER A 110 13.20 -5.06 3.91
C SER A 110 13.98 -4.30 4.99
N LYS A 111 14.79 -3.30 4.62
CA LYS A 111 15.48 -2.43 5.59
C LYS A 111 14.59 -1.31 6.09
N ILE A 112 13.72 -0.78 5.22
CA ILE A 112 12.74 0.24 5.59
C ILE A 112 11.64 -0.40 6.43
N GLN A 113 11.21 -1.60 6.06
CA GLN A 113 10.22 -2.41 6.75
C GLN A 113 10.82 -3.09 8.00
N TRP A 114 11.49 -2.30 8.84
CA TRP A 114 12.26 -2.81 9.99
C TRP A 114 11.40 -3.45 11.09
N PHE A 115 10.09 -3.20 11.09
CA PHE A 115 9.14 -3.73 12.06
C PHE A 115 7.91 -4.36 11.40
N GLU A 116 8.07 -5.63 11.05
CA GLU A 116 7.01 -6.50 10.51
C GLU A 116 6.57 -7.50 11.58
N ARG A 117 5.59 -7.14 12.41
CA ARG A 117 5.11 -8.02 13.51
C ARG A 117 3.60 -7.92 13.70
N PRO A 118 2.94 -8.95 14.28
CA PRO A 118 1.50 -8.89 14.51
C PRO A 118 1.04 -7.69 15.34
N THR A 119 1.88 -7.19 16.26
CA THR A 119 1.58 -6.00 17.06
C THR A 119 1.59 -4.70 16.27
N GLY A 120 2.17 -4.68 15.06
CA GLY A 120 2.14 -3.53 14.15
C GLY A 120 0.72 -3.15 13.70
N ALA A 121 -0.23 -4.09 13.74
CA ALA A 121 -1.64 -3.83 13.42
C ALA A 121 -2.25 -2.69 14.26
N VAL A 122 -1.78 -2.49 15.50
CA VAL A 122 -2.26 -1.39 16.35
C VAL A 122 -1.91 -0.04 15.73
N VAL A 123 -0.70 0.10 15.18
CA VAL A 123 -0.24 1.33 14.55
C VAL A 123 -0.99 1.57 13.23
N GLU A 124 -1.20 0.53 12.43
CA GLU A 124 -2.01 0.60 11.21
C GLU A 124 -3.46 1.02 11.49
N ILE A 125 -4.10 0.46 12.52
CA ILE A 125 -5.47 0.83 12.89
C ILE A 125 -5.54 2.30 13.30
N VAL A 126 -4.62 2.76 14.15
CA VAL A 126 -4.56 4.18 14.57
C VAL A 126 -4.33 5.09 13.36
N TRP A 127 -3.43 4.70 12.46
CA TRP A 127 -3.15 5.44 11.24
C TRP A 127 -4.37 5.50 10.31
N PHE A 128 -5.02 4.37 10.07
CA PHE A 128 -6.23 4.28 9.24
C PHE A 128 -7.37 5.14 9.79
N VAL A 129 -7.67 5.04 11.10
CA VAL A 129 -8.69 5.87 11.75
C VAL A 129 -8.35 7.35 11.62
N SER A 130 -7.08 7.72 11.80
CA SER A 130 -6.62 9.11 11.63
C SER A 130 -6.84 9.59 10.20
N LEU A 131 -6.50 8.78 9.19
CA LEU A 131 -6.73 9.11 7.78
C LEU A 131 -8.21 9.26 7.46
N VAL A 132 -9.08 8.38 7.97
CA VAL A 132 -10.53 8.49 7.77
C VAL A 132 -11.06 9.79 8.37
N ILE A 133 -10.64 10.16 9.58
CA ILE A 133 -11.05 11.42 10.22
C ILE A 133 -10.61 12.63 9.39
N ILE A 134 -9.37 12.63 8.89
CA ILE A 134 -8.85 13.72 8.05
C ILE A 134 -9.61 13.75 6.71
N LEU A 135 -9.87 12.58 6.12
CA LEU A 135 -10.56 12.47 4.84
C LEU A 135 -11.97 13.03 4.95
N VAL A 136 -12.74 12.64 5.98
CA VAL A 136 -14.09 13.16 6.23
C VAL A 136 -14.11 14.68 6.42
N LYS A 137 -13.03 15.28 6.95
CA LYS A 137 -12.93 16.74 7.10
C LYS A 137 -12.58 17.48 5.81
N ILE A 138 -11.87 16.82 4.89
CA ILE A 138 -11.45 17.39 3.61
C ILE A 138 -12.54 17.18 2.55
N LEU A 139 -13.36 16.14 2.72
CA LEU A 139 -14.53 15.86 1.90
C LEU A 139 -15.63 16.90 2.12
#